data_AF-A0A4U0TSN3-F1
#
_entry.id   AF-A0A4U0TSN3-F1
#
_cell.length_a   1.000
_cell.length_b   1.000
_cell.length_c   1.000
_cell.angle_alpha   90.00
_cell.angle_beta   90.00
_cell.angle_gamma   90.00
#
_symmetry.space_group_name_H-M   'P 1'
#
loop_
_entity.id
_entity.type
_entity.pdbx_description
1 polymer ?
#
loop_
_entity_poly.entity_id
_entity_poly.type
_entity_poly.pdbx_seq_one_letter_code
_entity_poly.pdbx_strand_id
1 'polypeptide(L)'
;MAEPHPQPTPNGSTTTPQDGHSEQWATDRPVTLDATGALESPHGTAHPNVGKSIPDLEAIGPINLPLTTWQKQESIDPNKQVKLVKLSHMRYQHPDLDQITTFLLDFGMQVAQRSSDGNRIWYRGYGTTPYVYYAQKGPKKFLGGTFQVESHAELEKALRLPGAGKSSIEPLHEAPGGGSILTLHDPEGFPVNLMHGQEPTAKGEYPNKILLNDEVSKPRVRKFNRFTPGPAAVHKLGHYGLSVRDFPAQVKWYTHSFNLAPTDFLYVPAPPDTNPESIQDEEKPEGLQKDASRMDVAVFLHVDRGDDPVDHHTFFMSMNKASHVHHCSFEVHDYDTQHLGHQWLASKNYTSVWGIGRHILGSQIFDYWWDTTGNMIEHYADGDLVNKDTPVAWNNAGDESLAVWGPEVPKWFLE
;
A
#
# COMPACT_ATOMS: atom_id res chain seq x y z
N MET A 1 -32.18 2.15 -54.83
CA MET A 1 -32.13 1.16 -53.74
C MET A 1 -30.75 0.52 -53.80
N ALA A 2 -29.89 0.86 -52.84
CA ALA A 2 -28.61 0.23 -52.59
C ALA A 2 -28.41 0.25 -51.08
N GLU A 3 -28.07 -0.90 -50.51
CA GLU A 3 -28.05 -1.20 -49.08
C GLU A 3 -26.98 -0.39 -48.32
N PRO A 4 -27.22 -0.02 -47.05
CA PRO A 4 -26.20 0.57 -46.21
C PRO A 4 -25.28 -0.52 -45.63
N HIS A 5 -23.98 -0.26 -45.69
CA HIS A 5 -22.91 -1.05 -45.06
C HIS A 5 -23.17 -1.30 -43.56
N PRO A 6 -22.84 -2.48 -43.02
CA PRO A 6 -22.96 -2.76 -41.60
C PRO A 6 -21.86 -2.02 -40.82
N GLN A 7 -22.25 -1.37 -39.73
CA GLN A 7 -21.33 -0.80 -38.75
C GLN A 7 -20.56 -1.91 -38.01
N PRO A 8 -19.28 -1.69 -37.66
CA PRO A 8 -18.56 -2.61 -36.80
C PRO A 8 -19.13 -2.57 -35.38
N THR A 9 -19.58 -3.72 -34.90
CA THR A 9 -19.94 -3.94 -33.50
C THR A 9 -18.74 -3.67 -32.58
N PRO A 10 -18.91 -2.97 -31.45
CA PRO A 10 -17.87 -2.87 -30.45
C PRO A 10 -17.60 -4.26 -29.89
N ASN A 11 -16.37 -4.76 -30.08
CA ASN A 11 -15.91 -5.94 -29.35
C ASN A 11 -16.03 -5.64 -27.85
N GLY A 12 -16.71 -6.54 -27.15
CA GLY A 12 -17.00 -6.45 -25.73
C GLY A 12 -15.73 -6.26 -24.91
N SER A 13 -15.56 -5.04 -24.42
CA SER A 13 -14.85 -4.78 -23.19
C SER A 13 -15.87 -4.97 -22.07
N THR A 14 -16.02 -6.19 -21.56
CA THR A 14 -16.76 -6.43 -20.32
C THR A 14 -15.97 -5.79 -19.17
N THR A 15 -16.25 -4.52 -18.88
CA THR A 15 -15.69 -3.77 -17.73
C THR A 15 -16.52 -3.92 -16.47
N THR A 16 -17.31 -4.99 -16.37
CA THR A 16 -18.01 -5.38 -15.15
C THR A 16 -17.24 -6.56 -14.56
N PRO A 17 -16.62 -6.43 -13.38
CA PRO A 17 -16.07 -7.59 -12.68
C PRO A 17 -17.16 -8.65 -12.52
N GLN A 18 -16.81 -9.92 -12.80
CA GLN A 18 -17.72 -11.05 -12.66
C GLN A 18 -18.25 -11.15 -11.23
N ASP A 19 -19.55 -11.45 -11.11
CA ASP A 19 -20.25 -11.69 -9.86
C ASP A 19 -19.47 -12.67 -8.98
N GLY A 20 -18.91 -12.18 -7.87
CA GLY A 20 -17.98 -12.95 -7.05
C GLY A 20 -17.58 -12.20 -5.78
N HIS A 21 -18.54 -11.92 -4.92
CA HIS A 21 -18.26 -11.51 -3.55
C HIS A 21 -17.98 -12.76 -2.68
N SER A 22 -17.12 -12.62 -1.68
CA SER A 22 -16.98 -13.59 -0.60
C SER A 22 -18.32 -13.72 0.16
N GLU A 23 -18.69 -14.90 0.67
CA GLU A 23 -19.98 -15.13 1.37
C GLU A 23 -19.90 -14.72 2.85
N GLN A 24 -19.72 -13.42 3.13
CA GLN A 24 -19.36 -12.91 4.47
C GLN A 24 -20.48 -12.22 5.23
N TRP A 25 -21.64 -11.94 4.63
CA TRP A 25 -22.78 -11.45 5.41
C TRP A 25 -23.28 -12.56 6.36
N ALA A 26 -23.07 -12.33 7.67
CA ALA A 26 -23.57 -13.14 8.80
C ALA A 26 -22.72 -14.31 9.32
N THR A 27 -21.45 -14.41 8.94
CA THR A 27 -20.48 -15.31 9.60
C THR A 27 -19.23 -14.53 10.01
N ASP A 28 -19.04 -14.38 11.31
CA ASP A 28 -17.75 -14.32 12.02
C ASP A 28 -16.69 -13.32 11.54
N ARG A 29 -17.06 -12.16 10.97
CA ARG A 29 -16.08 -11.09 10.74
C ARG A 29 -15.48 -10.63 12.08
N PRO A 30 -14.18 -10.83 12.31
CA PRO A 30 -13.50 -10.21 13.44
C PRO A 30 -13.58 -8.69 13.33
N VAL A 31 -13.95 -8.06 14.44
CA VAL A 31 -13.93 -6.60 14.55
C VAL A 31 -12.62 -6.10 15.18
N THR A 32 -11.88 -6.98 15.85
CA THR A 32 -10.63 -6.67 16.56
C THR A 32 -9.71 -7.89 16.59
N LEU A 33 -8.41 -7.66 16.45
CA LEU A 33 -7.37 -8.55 16.96
C LEU A 33 -7.07 -8.10 18.39
N ASP A 34 -7.04 -9.03 19.34
CA ASP A 34 -6.59 -8.76 20.69
C ASP A 34 -5.30 -9.54 21.01
N ALA A 35 -4.67 -9.22 22.14
CA ALA A 35 -3.47 -9.89 22.62
C ALA A 35 -3.62 -11.42 22.84
N THR A 36 -4.85 -11.98 22.77
CA THR A 36 -5.11 -13.41 22.85
C THR A 36 -5.18 -14.08 21.48
N GLY A 37 -5.24 -13.30 20.39
CA GLY A 37 -5.23 -13.77 19.01
C GLY A 37 -6.58 -14.33 18.58
N ALA A 38 -7.60 -14.17 19.43
CA ALA A 38 -8.96 -14.51 19.10
C ALA A 38 -9.54 -13.40 18.22
N LEU A 39 -10.08 -13.82 17.07
CA LEU A 39 -11.03 -13.04 16.30
C LEU A 39 -12.32 -12.99 17.15
N GLU A 40 -12.63 -11.86 17.78
CA GLU A 40 -13.88 -11.72 18.54
C GLU A 40 -15.05 -11.67 17.55
N SER A 41 -15.59 -12.84 17.23
CA SER A 41 -16.90 -12.98 16.58
C SER A 41 -17.98 -12.79 17.65
N PRO A 42 -19.07 -12.06 17.38
CA PRO A 42 -20.13 -11.81 18.35
C PRO A 42 -20.98 -13.08 18.58
N HIS A 43 -20.40 -14.12 19.16
CA HIS A 43 -21.14 -15.28 19.63
C HIS A 43 -21.57 -15.04 21.08
N GLY A 44 -22.83 -14.67 21.27
CA GLY A 44 -23.39 -14.39 22.58
C GLY A 44 -24.57 -13.43 22.54
N THR A 45 -24.84 -12.76 23.66
CA THR A 45 -25.85 -11.70 23.72
C THR A 45 -25.38 -10.52 22.88
N ALA A 46 -26.25 -9.98 22.00
CA ALA A 46 -25.90 -8.81 21.22
C ALA A 46 -25.60 -7.61 22.14
N HIS A 47 -24.41 -7.03 21.99
CA HIS A 47 -23.99 -5.80 22.65
C HIS A 47 -23.84 -4.67 21.61
N PRO A 48 -24.01 -3.39 22.00
CA PRO A 48 -23.68 -2.27 21.11
C PRO A 48 -22.22 -2.33 20.66
N ASN A 49 -21.94 -1.98 19.41
CA ASN A 49 -20.59 -1.89 18.90
C ASN A 49 -19.81 -0.75 19.59
N VAL A 50 -18.53 -0.98 19.85
CA VAL A 50 -17.62 0.01 20.44
C VAL A 50 -16.29 -0.01 19.71
N GLY A 51 -15.65 1.15 19.57
CA GLY A 51 -14.30 1.29 19.04
C GLY A 51 -13.47 2.19 19.94
N LYS A 52 -12.17 1.93 20.04
CA LYS A 52 -11.21 2.73 20.80
C LYS A 52 -9.82 2.58 20.20
N SER A 53 -8.98 3.62 20.35
CA SER A 53 -7.54 3.48 20.15
C SER A 53 -6.94 2.78 21.36
N ILE A 54 -6.11 1.78 21.12
CA ILE A 54 -5.35 1.04 22.14
C ILE A 54 -3.86 1.04 21.76
N PRO A 55 -2.95 0.85 22.73
CA PRO A 55 -1.53 0.67 22.44
C PRO A 55 -1.26 -0.50 21.48
N ASP A 56 -0.20 -0.40 20.68
CA ASP A 56 0.24 -1.44 19.75
C ASP A 56 0.44 -2.79 20.45
N LEU A 57 1.07 -2.81 21.63
CA LEU A 57 1.27 -4.04 22.42
C LEU A 57 -0.04 -4.70 22.89
N GLU A 58 -1.15 -3.98 22.91
CA GLU A 58 -2.48 -4.53 23.19
C GLU A 58 -3.21 -4.97 21.92
N ALA A 59 -2.96 -4.29 20.79
CA ALA A 59 -3.56 -4.59 19.48
C ALA A 59 -2.87 -5.75 18.75
N ILE A 60 -1.57 -5.93 18.97
CA ILE A 60 -0.76 -6.98 18.35
C ILE A 60 -1.14 -8.33 18.96
N GLY A 61 -1.37 -9.32 18.10
CA GLY A 61 -1.70 -10.69 18.50
C GLY A 61 -0.62 -11.36 19.38
N PRO A 62 -0.93 -12.51 20.00
CA PRO A 62 -0.08 -13.22 20.96
C PRO A 62 1.23 -13.71 20.36
N ILE A 63 1.29 -13.79 19.03
CA ILE A 63 2.44 -14.24 18.27
C ILE A 63 3.12 -12.99 17.72
N ASN A 64 4.08 -12.50 18.49
CA ASN A 64 4.89 -11.35 18.11
C ASN A 64 6.34 -11.48 18.61
N LEU A 65 7.21 -10.62 18.09
CA LEU A 65 8.62 -10.61 18.42
C LEU A 65 9.16 -9.17 18.33
N PRO A 66 9.96 -8.68 19.30
CA PRO A 66 10.62 -7.38 19.15
C PRO A 66 11.41 -7.31 17.84
N LEU A 67 11.32 -6.18 17.13
CA LEU A 67 11.94 -6.01 15.81
C LEU A 67 13.44 -6.33 15.82
N THR A 68 14.15 -5.89 16.85
CA THR A 68 15.60 -6.14 17.00
C THR A 68 15.93 -7.64 17.14
N THR A 69 15.06 -8.40 17.82
CA THR A 69 15.21 -9.85 17.94
C THR A 69 14.95 -10.53 16.61
N TRP A 70 13.90 -10.12 15.88
CA TRP A 70 13.61 -10.64 14.54
C TRP A 70 14.76 -10.39 13.56
N GLN A 71 15.28 -9.16 13.54
CA GLN A 71 16.44 -8.79 12.71
C GLN A 71 17.66 -9.66 13.01
N LYS A 72 17.92 -9.95 14.29
CA LYS A 72 19.02 -10.83 14.70
C LYS A 72 18.80 -12.27 14.22
N GLN A 73 17.57 -12.80 14.33
CA GLN A 73 17.23 -14.15 13.86
C GLN A 73 17.39 -14.28 12.35
N GLU A 74 16.99 -13.26 11.58
CA GLU A 74 17.14 -13.25 10.12
C GLU A 74 18.55 -12.82 9.67
N SER A 75 19.50 -12.65 10.60
CA SER A 75 20.89 -12.24 10.31
C SER A 75 20.98 -10.93 9.51
N ILE A 76 20.06 -10.00 9.79
CA ILE A 76 20.04 -8.66 9.21
C ILE A 76 21.06 -7.79 9.95
N ASP A 77 21.90 -7.11 9.18
CA ASP A 77 22.82 -6.08 9.68
C ASP A 77 22.31 -4.71 9.22
N PRO A 78 21.64 -3.93 10.09
CA PRO A 78 21.07 -2.65 9.71
C PRO A 78 22.10 -1.65 9.15
N ASN A 79 23.39 -1.81 9.44
CA ASN A 79 24.43 -0.93 8.89
C ASN A 79 24.69 -1.21 7.40
N LYS A 80 24.39 -2.43 6.92
CA LYS A 80 24.56 -2.83 5.51
C LYS A 80 23.35 -2.52 4.64
N GLN A 81 22.17 -2.30 5.24
CA GLN A 81 20.97 -1.88 4.52
C GLN A 81 21.12 -0.47 3.95
N VAL A 82 20.60 -0.26 2.74
CA VAL A 82 20.38 1.07 2.16
C VAL A 82 19.32 1.81 2.98
N LYS A 83 19.61 3.06 3.35
CA LYS A 83 18.74 3.87 4.20
C LYS A 83 17.71 4.65 3.39
N LEU A 84 16.51 4.08 3.35
CA LEU A 84 15.30 4.72 2.84
C LEU A 84 14.77 5.73 3.86
N VAL A 85 14.18 6.80 3.36
CA VAL A 85 13.51 7.87 4.13
C VAL A 85 12.00 7.69 4.10
N LYS A 86 11.45 7.50 2.90
CA LYS A 86 10.02 7.35 2.62
C LYS A 86 9.78 6.88 1.19
N LEU A 87 8.58 6.37 0.91
CA LEU A 87 8.08 6.24 -0.45
C LEU A 87 7.71 7.63 -1.01
N SER A 88 8.15 7.91 -2.24
CA SER A 88 8.01 9.22 -2.89
C SER A 88 6.90 9.21 -3.92
N HIS A 89 6.98 8.31 -4.90
CA HIS A 89 6.05 8.25 -6.01
C HIS A 89 6.00 6.88 -6.69
N MET A 90 4.91 6.65 -7.41
CA MET A 90 4.69 5.46 -8.21
C MET A 90 4.97 5.73 -9.69
N ARG A 91 5.47 4.74 -10.43
CA ARG A 91 5.83 4.89 -11.85
C ARG A 91 5.11 3.86 -12.71
N TYR A 92 4.42 4.32 -13.76
CA TYR A 92 3.71 3.48 -14.71
C TYR A 92 3.87 3.93 -16.16
N GLN A 93 3.68 2.98 -17.09
CA GLN A 93 3.40 3.27 -18.48
C GLN A 93 1.91 3.16 -18.79
N HIS A 94 1.42 4.11 -19.59
CA HIS A 94 0.03 4.19 -20.05
C HIS A 94 -0.02 4.36 -21.57
N PRO A 95 -0.88 3.62 -22.29
CA PRO A 95 -1.01 3.75 -23.74
C PRO A 95 -1.52 5.13 -24.16
N ASP A 96 -2.46 5.67 -23.36
CA ASP A 96 -3.09 6.96 -23.56
C ASP A 96 -2.88 7.84 -22.32
N LEU A 97 -2.04 8.86 -22.47
CA LEU A 97 -1.71 9.79 -21.39
C LEU A 97 -2.86 10.76 -21.07
N ASP A 98 -3.75 11.06 -22.01
CA ASP A 98 -4.85 11.98 -21.79
C ASP A 98 -5.99 11.28 -21.05
N GLN A 99 -6.23 10.01 -21.37
CA GLN A 99 -7.18 9.16 -20.65
C GLN A 99 -6.79 9.00 -19.17
N ILE A 100 -5.54 8.59 -18.89
CA ILE A 100 -5.07 8.47 -17.50
C ILE A 100 -4.97 9.83 -16.81
N THR A 101 -4.62 10.92 -17.53
CA THR A 101 -4.65 12.28 -16.94
C THR A 101 -6.05 12.58 -16.41
N THR A 102 -7.09 12.32 -17.19
CA THR A 102 -8.47 12.62 -16.81
C THR A 102 -8.85 11.86 -15.54
N PHE A 103 -8.54 10.57 -15.48
CA PHE A 103 -8.76 9.75 -14.29
C PHE A 103 -7.99 10.28 -13.07
N LEU A 104 -6.69 10.55 -13.18
CA LEU A 104 -5.88 10.99 -12.05
C LEU A 104 -6.31 12.37 -11.51
N LEU A 105 -6.84 13.24 -12.37
CA LEU A 105 -7.46 14.50 -11.93
C LEU A 105 -8.77 14.25 -11.18
N ASP A 106 -9.64 13.39 -11.69
CA ASP A 106 -10.89 13.01 -11.01
C ASP A 106 -10.64 12.19 -9.72
N PHE A 107 -9.51 11.49 -9.64
CA PHE A 107 -9.00 10.81 -8.46
C PHE A 107 -8.40 11.79 -7.43
N GLY A 108 -8.15 13.05 -7.79
CA GLY A 108 -7.75 14.11 -6.87
C GLY A 108 -6.26 14.47 -6.88
N MET A 109 -5.53 14.08 -7.92
CA MET A 109 -4.19 14.59 -8.19
C MET A 109 -4.22 15.85 -9.07
N GLN A 110 -3.07 16.49 -9.23
CA GLN A 110 -2.87 17.64 -10.11
C GLN A 110 -1.67 17.41 -11.03
N VAL A 111 -1.71 17.91 -12.27
CA VAL A 111 -0.53 17.88 -13.15
C VAL A 111 0.53 18.82 -12.58
N ALA A 112 1.68 18.26 -12.20
CA ALA A 112 2.85 19.02 -11.78
C ALA A 112 3.64 19.54 -12.98
N GLN A 113 3.88 18.67 -13.97
CA GLN A 113 4.63 19.02 -15.17
C GLN A 113 4.37 18.01 -16.30
N ARG A 114 4.55 18.44 -17.55
CA ARG A 114 4.66 17.59 -18.73
C ARG A 114 6.06 17.70 -19.31
N SER A 115 6.61 16.60 -19.81
CA SER A 115 7.93 16.63 -20.47
C SER A 115 7.87 17.40 -21.78
N SER A 116 9.02 17.91 -22.20
CA SER A 116 9.18 18.66 -23.46
C SER A 116 8.76 17.87 -24.70
N ASP A 117 8.96 16.54 -24.68
CA ASP A 117 8.57 15.62 -25.75
C ASP A 117 7.11 15.13 -25.64
N GLY A 118 6.39 15.51 -24.58
CA GLY A 118 5.00 15.12 -24.33
C GLY A 118 4.79 13.65 -23.96
N ASN A 119 5.86 12.86 -23.79
CA ASN A 119 5.75 11.42 -23.49
C ASN A 119 5.71 11.11 -21.99
N ARG A 120 5.87 12.10 -21.11
CA ARG A 120 5.87 11.92 -19.66
C ARG A 120 5.06 13.01 -18.97
N ILE A 121 4.35 12.62 -17.92
CA ILE A 121 3.58 13.53 -17.07
C ILE A 121 3.84 13.16 -15.62
N TRP A 122 4.10 14.18 -14.81
CA TRP A 122 4.24 14.06 -13.36
C TRP A 122 2.99 14.65 -12.70
N TYR A 123 2.42 13.93 -11.74
CA TYR A 123 1.25 14.35 -10.98
C TYR A 123 1.58 14.47 -9.50
N ARG A 124 1.03 15.48 -8.84
CA ARG A 124 1.27 15.79 -7.43
C ARG A 124 -0.01 15.78 -6.61
N GLY A 125 0.17 15.57 -5.32
CA GLY A 125 -0.80 15.94 -4.29
C GLY A 125 -0.58 17.35 -3.76
N TYR A 126 -1.34 17.71 -2.73
CA TYR A 126 -1.22 19.01 -2.03
C TYR A 126 -0.05 19.07 -1.03
N GLY A 127 0.63 17.94 -0.77
CA GLY A 127 1.82 17.85 0.07
C GLY A 127 3.07 18.54 -0.51
N THR A 128 4.22 18.32 0.12
CA THR A 128 5.52 18.91 -0.26
C THR A 128 6.32 18.09 -1.26
N THR A 129 5.92 16.85 -1.54
CA THR A 129 6.57 16.02 -2.55
C THR A 129 6.26 16.60 -3.94
N PRO A 130 7.26 16.89 -4.80
CA PRO A 130 7.01 17.52 -6.10
C PRO A 130 6.07 16.76 -7.03
N TYR A 131 6.03 15.44 -6.92
CA TYR A 131 5.06 14.57 -7.57
C TYR A 131 4.96 13.23 -6.82
N VAL A 132 3.79 12.59 -6.90
CA VAL A 132 3.45 11.31 -6.25
C VAL A 132 3.14 10.22 -7.29
N TYR A 133 2.97 10.60 -8.55
CA TYR A 133 2.72 9.68 -9.66
C TYR A 133 3.48 10.13 -10.91
N TYR A 134 4.11 9.19 -11.59
CA TYR A 134 4.78 9.35 -12.87
C TYR A 134 4.10 8.46 -13.92
N ALA A 135 3.63 9.08 -15.00
CA ALA A 135 3.11 8.39 -16.17
C ALA A 135 4.03 8.60 -17.37
N GLN A 136 4.35 7.52 -18.06
CA GLN A 136 5.06 7.55 -19.33
C GLN A 136 4.21 6.92 -20.43
N LYS A 137 4.23 7.49 -21.63
CA LYS A 137 3.56 6.90 -22.78
C LYS A 137 4.20 5.56 -23.16
N GLY A 138 3.39 4.52 -23.30
CA GLY A 138 3.86 3.18 -23.67
C GLY A 138 2.81 2.11 -23.41
N PRO A 139 3.07 0.84 -23.78
CA PRO A 139 2.19 -0.26 -23.37
C PRO A 139 2.09 -0.33 -21.83
N LYS A 140 0.97 -0.82 -21.29
CA LYS A 140 0.77 -0.96 -19.84
C LYS A 140 1.98 -1.66 -19.21
N LYS A 141 2.65 -0.97 -18.30
CA LYS A 141 3.83 -1.51 -17.62
C LYS A 141 4.02 -0.86 -16.26
N PHE A 142 4.27 -1.69 -15.26
CA PHE A 142 4.75 -1.23 -13.95
C PHE A 142 6.24 -0.87 -14.05
N LEU A 143 6.59 0.35 -13.63
CA LEU A 143 7.97 0.87 -13.65
C LEU A 143 8.56 1.03 -12.24
N GLY A 144 7.87 0.55 -11.21
CA GLY A 144 8.39 0.49 -9.85
C GLY A 144 7.86 1.58 -8.92
N GLY A 145 7.81 1.26 -7.63
CA GLY A 145 7.75 2.27 -6.57
C GLY A 145 9.10 3.00 -6.48
N THR A 146 9.08 4.24 -6.00
CA THR A 146 10.30 5.05 -5.83
C THR A 146 10.47 5.52 -4.41
N PHE A 147 11.53 5.07 -3.75
CA PHE A 147 11.90 5.48 -2.40
C PHE A 147 12.93 6.59 -2.43
N GLN A 148 12.74 7.57 -1.56
CA GLN A 148 13.80 8.54 -1.26
C GLN A 148 14.83 7.87 -0.34
N VAL A 149 16.12 8.08 -0.61
CA VAL A 149 17.23 7.65 0.27
C VAL A 149 17.88 8.84 0.98
N GLU A 150 18.57 8.58 2.08
CA GLU A 150 19.14 9.63 2.95
C GLU A 150 20.24 10.46 2.29
N SER A 151 20.98 9.88 1.33
CA SER A 151 22.09 10.57 0.68
C SER A 151 22.40 10.01 -0.70
N HIS A 152 23.22 10.73 -1.48
CA HIS A 152 23.74 10.18 -2.74
C HIS A 152 24.63 8.95 -2.51
N ALA A 153 25.33 8.87 -1.38
CA ALA A 153 26.14 7.70 -1.02
C ALA A 153 25.28 6.43 -0.80
N GLU A 154 24.02 6.58 -0.42
CA GLU A 154 23.08 5.46 -0.34
C GLU A 154 22.70 4.92 -1.73
N LEU A 155 22.66 5.78 -2.76
CA LEU A 155 22.52 5.33 -4.16
C LEU A 155 23.77 4.56 -4.62
N GLU A 156 24.97 5.06 -4.28
CA GLU A 156 26.22 4.35 -4.57
C GLU A 156 26.33 3.02 -3.82
N LYS A 157 25.81 2.96 -2.60
CA LYS A 157 25.70 1.72 -1.81
C LYS A 157 24.75 0.73 -2.49
N ALA A 158 23.62 1.21 -2.98
CA ALA A 158 22.63 0.40 -3.67
C ALA A 158 23.14 -0.22 -4.99
N LEU A 159 24.10 0.40 -5.67
CA LEU A 159 24.76 -0.19 -6.85
C LEU A 159 25.48 -1.52 -6.55
N ARG A 160 25.79 -1.80 -5.28
CA ARG A 160 26.44 -3.05 -4.86
C ARG A 160 25.45 -4.15 -4.50
N LEU A 161 24.15 -3.87 -4.51
CA LEU A 161 23.13 -4.86 -4.17
C LEU A 161 22.89 -5.85 -5.32
N PRO A 162 22.48 -7.10 -5.01
CA PRO A 162 21.89 -7.99 -5.99
C PRO A 162 20.71 -7.30 -6.67
N GLY A 163 20.61 -7.40 -8.01
CA GLY A 163 19.57 -6.70 -8.78
C GLY A 163 20.01 -5.37 -9.39
N ALA A 164 21.17 -4.81 -8.99
CA ALA A 164 21.73 -3.63 -9.64
C ALA A 164 22.14 -3.93 -11.10
N GLY A 165 22.76 -5.07 -11.37
CA GLY A 165 23.12 -5.47 -12.74
C GLY A 165 23.96 -4.40 -13.47
N LYS A 166 23.44 -3.86 -14.57
CA LYS A 166 24.06 -2.77 -15.36
C LYS A 166 23.48 -1.39 -15.04
N SER A 167 22.76 -1.25 -13.94
CA SER A 167 22.08 -0.01 -13.58
C SER A 167 23.09 1.08 -13.22
N SER A 168 22.70 2.31 -13.49
CA SER A 168 23.49 3.51 -13.24
C SER A 168 22.62 4.53 -12.50
N ILE A 169 23.27 5.46 -11.81
CA ILE A 169 22.59 6.59 -11.19
C ILE A 169 22.37 7.64 -12.28
N GLU A 170 21.11 7.87 -12.62
CA GLU A 170 20.70 8.76 -13.70
C GLU A 170 20.16 10.08 -13.16
N PRO A 171 20.52 11.23 -13.76
CA PRO A 171 19.95 12.53 -13.39
C PRO A 171 18.49 12.68 -13.87
N LEU A 172 17.65 13.28 -13.04
CA LEU A 172 16.23 13.56 -13.32
C LEU A 172 16.02 14.97 -13.90
N HIS A 173 16.63 15.27 -15.05
CA HIS A 173 16.70 16.64 -15.60
C HIS A 173 15.36 17.35 -15.81
N GLU A 174 14.33 16.63 -16.27
CA GLU A 174 13.00 17.21 -16.52
C GLU A 174 12.03 17.00 -15.36
N ALA A 175 12.34 16.15 -14.37
CA ALA A 175 11.39 15.86 -13.31
C ALA A 175 11.27 17.07 -12.36
N PRO A 176 10.06 17.42 -11.88
CA PRO A 176 9.90 18.46 -10.87
C PRO A 176 10.78 18.20 -9.63
N GLY A 177 11.54 19.22 -9.24
CA GLY A 177 12.51 19.13 -8.13
C GLY A 177 13.83 18.44 -8.47
N GLY A 178 14.00 17.87 -9.68
CA GLY A 178 15.25 17.27 -10.12
C GLY A 178 15.68 16.05 -9.30
N GLY A 179 16.98 15.97 -9.02
CA GLY A 179 17.62 14.88 -8.29
C GLY A 179 18.25 13.80 -9.17
N SER A 180 18.53 12.65 -8.58
CA SER A 180 19.06 11.47 -9.25
C SER A 180 18.25 10.24 -8.87
N ILE A 181 18.18 9.27 -9.77
CA ILE A 181 17.44 8.02 -9.60
C ILE A 181 18.31 6.82 -9.97
N LEU A 182 18.15 5.73 -9.25
CA LEU A 182 18.70 4.42 -9.56
C LEU A 182 17.55 3.41 -9.59
N THR A 183 17.50 2.56 -10.61
CA THR A 183 16.51 1.46 -10.68
C THR A 183 17.23 0.14 -10.46
N LEU A 184 16.84 -0.59 -9.43
CA LEU A 184 17.24 -1.98 -9.18
C LEU A 184 16.13 -2.92 -9.65
N HIS A 185 16.42 -4.21 -9.72
CA HIS A 185 15.40 -5.24 -9.94
C HIS A 185 15.43 -6.24 -8.79
N ASP A 186 14.27 -6.52 -8.20
CA ASP A 186 14.15 -7.52 -7.15
C ASP A 186 14.31 -8.96 -7.73
N PRO A 187 14.34 -10.01 -6.89
CA PRO A 187 14.47 -11.39 -7.36
C PRO A 187 13.49 -11.85 -8.45
N GLU A 188 12.30 -11.24 -8.53
CA GLU A 188 11.31 -11.55 -9.56
C GLU A 188 11.37 -10.61 -10.77
N GLY A 189 12.30 -9.65 -10.76
CA GLY A 189 12.52 -8.71 -11.84
C GLY A 189 11.63 -7.47 -11.77
N PHE A 190 10.96 -7.21 -10.65
CA PHE A 190 10.24 -5.95 -10.48
C PHE A 190 11.21 -4.79 -10.33
N PRO A 191 10.99 -3.68 -11.04
CA PRO A 191 11.78 -2.48 -10.85
C PRO A 191 11.54 -1.88 -9.46
N VAL A 192 12.61 -1.57 -8.74
CA VAL A 192 12.61 -0.84 -7.46
C VAL A 192 13.46 0.40 -7.64
N ASN A 193 12.88 1.59 -7.47
CA ASN A 193 13.59 2.83 -7.71
C ASN A 193 14.02 3.50 -6.40
N LEU A 194 15.23 4.06 -6.40
CA LEU A 194 15.81 4.80 -5.30
C LEU A 194 16.18 6.19 -5.81
N MET A 195 15.88 7.24 -5.05
CA MET A 195 16.15 8.61 -5.46
C MET A 195 16.74 9.47 -4.35
N HIS A 196 17.54 10.47 -4.74
CA HIS A 196 18.11 11.46 -3.84
C HIS A 196 18.21 12.84 -4.52
N GLY A 197 18.19 13.91 -3.72
CA GLY A 197 18.44 15.27 -4.20
C GLY A 197 17.26 15.94 -4.93
N GLN A 198 16.04 15.44 -4.73
CA GLN A 198 14.84 16.11 -5.22
C GLN A 198 14.44 17.25 -4.27
N GLU A 199 14.40 18.47 -4.80
CA GLU A 199 13.98 19.66 -4.06
C GLU A 199 12.47 19.65 -3.79
N PRO A 200 12.02 19.81 -2.53
CA PRO A 200 10.61 19.89 -2.19
C PRO A 200 9.92 21.09 -2.87
N THR A 201 8.64 20.93 -3.14
CA THR A 201 7.79 22.05 -3.60
C THR A 201 7.14 22.76 -2.40
N ALA A 202 6.68 23.99 -2.62
CA ALA A 202 5.91 24.70 -1.62
C ALA A 202 4.67 23.89 -1.20
N LYS A 203 4.36 23.93 0.10
CA LYS A 203 3.13 23.35 0.65
C LYS A 203 1.93 24.01 -0.02
N GLY A 204 0.98 23.21 -0.51
CA GLY A 204 -0.35 23.71 -0.85
C GLY A 204 -1.11 24.14 0.42
N GLU A 205 -2.30 24.71 0.24
CA GLU A 205 -3.22 24.91 1.37
C GLU A 205 -3.71 23.55 1.86
N TYR A 206 -3.44 23.23 3.13
CA TYR A 206 -3.95 22.02 3.74
C TYR A 206 -5.46 22.17 4.00
N PRO A 207 -6.26 21.12 3.75
CA PRO A 207 -7.67 21.16 4.12
C PRO A 207 -7.83 21.38 5.63
N ASN A 208 -8.90 22.08 6.01
CA ASN A 208 -9.18 22.32 7.41
C ASN A 208 -9.59 21.00 8.10
N LYS A 209 -9.13 20.77 9.33
CA LYS A 209 -9.58 19.63 10.14
C LYS A 209 -11.08 19.75 10.42
N ILE A 210 -11.84 18.70 10.14
CA ILE A 210 -13.26 18.63 10.50
C ILE A 210 -13.38 18.45 12.01
N LEU A 211 -14.12 19.35 12.66
CA LEU A 211 -14.44 19.22 14.07
C LEU A 211 -15.65 18.30 14.21
N LEU A 212 -15.47 17.18 14.89
CA LEU A 212 -16.55 16.26 15.22
C LEU A 212 -17.17 16.64 16.58
N ASN A 213 -18.46 16.38 16.71
CA ASN A 213 -19.17 16.45 17.99
C ASN A 213 -19.52 15.01 18.36
N ASP A 214 -19.22 14.59 19.59
CA ASP A 214 -19.68 13.33 20.17
C ASP A 214 -20.80 13.59 21.19
N GLU A 215 -21.20 12.58 21.95
CA GLU A 215 -22.28 12.66 22.93
C GLU A 215 -21.98 13.61 24.10
N VAL A 216 -20.70 13.84 24.43
CA VAL A 216 -20.24 14.69 25.54
C VAL A 216 -19.59 15.98 25.04
N SER A 217 -18.63 15.87 24.13
CA SER A 217 -17.85 16.96 23.56
C SER A 217 -18.50 17.52 22.29
N LYS A 218 -19.07 18.73 22.40
CA LYS A 218 -19.75 19.42 21.30
C LYS A 218 -19.13 20.79 20.99
N PRO A 219 -17.86 20.85 20.54
CA PRO A 219 -17.16 22.12 20.33
C PRO A 219 -17.74 22.99 19.20
N ARG A 220 -18.54 22.42 18.30
CA ARG A 220 -19.15 23.18 17.19
C ARG A 220 -20.39 23.98 17.63
N VAL A 221 -20.18 25.10 18.30
CA VAL A 221 -21.25 26.05 18.66
C VAL A 221 -21.48 27.05 17.51
N ARG A 222 -22.68 27.02 16.90
CA ARG A 222 -23.05 27.86 15.74
C ARG A 222 -22.08 27.75 14.55
N LYS A 223 -21.35 26.63 14.46
CA LYS A 223 -20.46 26.27 13.35
C LYS A 223 -20.99 24.99 12.72
N PHE A 224 -21.20 24.99 11.41
CA PHE A 224 -21.80 23.87 10.70
C PHE A 224 -20.79 23.27 9.73
N ASN A 225 -20.73 21.94 9.65
CA ASN A 225 -19.95 21.27 8.62
C ASN A 225 -20.66 21.47 7.28
N ARG A 226 -19.90 21.89 6.27
CA ARG A 226 -20.35 22.10 4.89
C ARG A 226 -19.25 21.58 4.00
N PHE A 227 -19.63 20.80 3.01
CA PHE A 227 -18.70 20.17 2.10
C PHE A 227 -18.98 20.65 0.67
N THR A 228 -17.93 20.71 -0.13
CA THR A 228 -18.02 20.97 -1.56
C THR A 228 -17.79 19.64 -2.29
N PRO A 229 -18.74 19.13 -3.08
CA PRO A 229 -18.54 17.91 -3.86
C PRO A 229 -17.35 18.04 -4.82
N GLY A 230 -16.58 16.97 -4.97
CA GLY A 230 -15.42 16.93 -5.87
C GLY A 230 -14.49 15.75 -5.57
N PRO A 231 -13.36 15.66 -6.30
CA PRO A 231 -12.31 14.68 -6.02
C PRO A 231 -11.81 14.74 -4.57
N ALA A 232 -11.49 13.59 -3.98
CA ALA A 232 -10.73 13.55 -2.74
C ALA A 232 -9.28 13.93 -3.02
N ALA A 233 -8.87 15.13 -2.60
CA ALA A 233 -7.53 15.63 -2.89
C ALA A 233 -6.45 14.72 -2.28
N VAL A 234 -5.51 14.27 -3.12
CA VAL A 234 -4.39 13.42 -2.70
C VAL A 234 -3.35 14.24 -1.96
N HIS A 235 -2.86 13.74 -0.83
CA HIS A 235 -1.76 14.32 -0.05
C HIS A 235 -0.40 13.78 -0.52
N LYS A 236 -0.19 12.47 -0.35
CA LYS A 236 1.04 11.73 -0.66
C LYS A 236 0.70 10.31 -1.15
N LEU A 237 1.69 9.63 -1.72
CA LEU A 237 1.68 8.17 -1.85
C LEU A 237 2.04 7.58 -0.47
N GLY A 238 1.21 6.67 0.05
CA GLY A 238 1.44 5.97 1.32
C GLY A 238 2.18 4.66 1.10
N HIS A 239 1.56 3.76 0.32
CA HIS A 239 2.11 2.44 0.04
C HIS A 239 1.88 1.93 -1.38
N TYR A 240 2.57 0.86 -1.73
CA TYR A 240 2.23 -0.01 -2.85
C TYR A 240 2.50 -1.46 -2.46
N GLY A 241 1.99 -2.42 -3.24
CA GLY A 241 2.37 -3.80 -3.02
C GLY A 241 2.37 -4.67 -4.24
N LEU A 242 2.89 -5.88 -4.04
CA LEU A 242 3.17 -6.86 -5.07
C LEU A 242 2.52 -8.21 -4.74
N SER A 243 1.99 -8.85 -5.76
CA SER A 243 1.75 -10.29 -5.78
C SER A 243 3.05 -10.95 -6.28
N VAL A 244 3.57 -11.93 -5.54
CA VAL A 244 4.87 -12.57 -5.79
C VAL A 244 4.77 -14.09 -5.71
N ARG A 245 5.64 -14.82 -6.42
CA ARG A 245 5.66 -16.30 -6.41
C ARG A 245 6.60 -16.86 -5.34
N ASP A 246 7.82 -16.33 -5.25
CA ASP A 246 8.83 -16.71 -4.26
C ASP A 246 8.86 -15.69 -3.12
N PHE A 247 7.82 -15.77 -2.29
CA PHE A 247 7.64 -14.87 -1.14
C PHE A 247 8.85 -14.85 -0.19
N PRO A 248 9.43 -16.00 0.24
CA PRO A 248 10.61 -15.98 1.10
C PRO A 248 11.83 -15.27 0.48
N ALA A 249 12.10 -15.48 -0.81
CA ALA A 249 13.21 -14.81 -1.49
C ALA A 249 12.99 -13.30 -1.57
N GLN A 250 11.75 -12.86 -1.82
CA GLN A 250 11.37 -11.46 -1.86
C GLN A 250 11.53 -10.81 -0.48
N VAL A 251 10.93 -11.37 0.58
CA VAL A 251 11.04 -10.87 1.95
C VAL A 251 12.51 -10.69 2.34
N LYS A 252 13.33 -11.72 2.10
CA LYS A 252 14.78 -11.67 2.38
C LYS A 252 15.47 -10.55 1.60
N TRP A 253 15.23 -10.43 0.30
CA TRP A 253 15.89 -9.40 -0.49
C TRP A 253 15.52 -7.99 -0.04
N TYR A 254 14.23 -7.68 0.17
CA TYR A 254 13.80 -6.34 0.60
C TYR A 254 14.33 -5.99 2.00
N THR A 255 14.23 -6.90 2.96
CA THR A 255 14.61 -6.65 4.36
C THR A 255 16.13 -6.69 4.60
N HIS A 256 16.91 -7.42 3.78
CA HIS A 256 18.38 -7.33 3.85
C HIS A 256 18.95 -6.14 3.07
N SER A 257 18.26 -5.71 2.00
CA SER A 257 18.74 -4.63 1.14
C SER A 257 18.41 -3.25 1.67
N PHE A 258 17.25 -3.09 2.32
CA PHE A 258 16.71 -1.82 2.78
C PHE A 258 16.34 -1.88 4.24
N ASN A 259 16.28 -0.72 4.91
CA ASN A 259 15.66 -0.57 6.24
C ASN A 259 14.13 -0.71 6.19
N LEU A 260 13.61 -1.65 5.40
CA LEU A 260 12.22 -2.08 5.48
C LEU A 260 12.11 -3.10 6.60
N ALA A 261 11.20 -2.84 7.52
CA ALA A 261 10.96 -3.66 8.70
C ALA A 261 9.51 -4.16 8.70
N PRO A 262 9.27 -5.44 9.01
CA PRO A 262 7.91 -5.97 9.04
C PRO A 262 7.16 -5.44 10.25
N THR A 263 5.95 -4.93 10.01
CA THR A 263 4.97 -4.65 11.06
C THR A 263 4.14 -5.90 11.29
N ASP A 264 3.64 -6.50 10.21
CA ASP A 264 2.83 -7.72 10.24
C ASP A 264 3.27 -8.72 9.18
N PHE A 265 3.29 -9.98 9.57
CA PHE A 265 3.18 -11.13 8.69
C PHE A 265 1.77 -11.70 8.75
N LEU A 266 1.27 -12.16 7.61
CA LEU A 266 0.12 -13.04 7.54
C LEU A 266 0.57 -14.46 7.20
N TYR A 267 0.02 -15.45 7.90
CA TYR A 267 0.36 -16.86 7.69
C TYR A 267 -0.87 -17.74 7.47
N VAL A 268 -0.65 -18.88 6.83
CA VAL A 268 -1.59 -20.00 6.74
C VAL A 268 -0.98 -21.23 7.42
N PRO A 269 -1.79 -22.24 7.79
CA PRO A 269 -1.25 -23.53 8.21
C PRO A 269 -0.32 -24.12 7.13
N ALA A 270 0.83 -24.64 7.55
CA ALA A 270 1.77 -25.29 6.65
C ALA A 270 1.13 -26.56 6.04
N PRO A 271 1.42 -26.88 4.76
CA PRO A 271 0.96 -28.11 4.14
C PRO A 271 1.43 -29.35 4.94
N PRO A 272 0.63 -30.43 5.01
CA PRO A 272 0.98 -31.63 5.78
C PRO A 272 2.33 -32.27 5.44
N ASP A 273 2.84 -32.03 4.22
CA ASP A 273 4.08 -32.63 3.69
C ASP A 273 5.35 -31.79 3.95
N THR A 274 5.26 -30.64 4.63
CA THR A 274 6.46 -29.90 5.07
C THR A 274 7.11 -30.64 6.23
N ASN A 275 8.17 -31.41 5.96
CA ASN A 275 8.89 -32.17 6.98
C ASN A 275 9.64 -31.22 7.96
N PRO A 276 9.21 -31.12 9.23
CA PRO A 276 9.84 -30.24 10.23
C PRO A 276 11.31 -30.61 10.50
N GLU A 277 11.72 -31.85 10.21
CA GLU A 277 13.06 -32.37 10.49
C GLU A 277 14.14 -31.89 9.50
N SER A 278 13.76 -31.28 8.37
CA SER A 278 14.72 -30.76 7.39
C SER A 278 15.30 -29.39 7.76
N ILE A 279 14.78 -28.74 8.81
CA ILE A 279 15.29 -27.48 9.36
C ILE A 279 15.99 -27.80 10.69
N GLN A 280 17.20 -28.34 10.61
CA GLN A 280 18.12 -28.40 11.75
C GLN A 280 18.78 -27.02 11.89
N ASP A 281 18.13 -26.10 12.59
CA ASP A 281 18.82 -24.90 13.09
C ASP A 281 19.51 -25.25 14.42
N GLU A 282 20.83 -25.45 14.32
CA GLU A 282 21.74 -25.50 15.47
C GLU A 282 21.82 -24.09 16.13
N GLU A 283 21.77 -24.08 17.47
CA GLU A 283 21.83 -22.91 18.37
C GLU A 283 20.60 -21.97 18.39
N LYS A 284 19.66 -22.25 19.31
CA LYS A 284 18.43 -21.45 19.53
C LYS A 284 18.66 -20.31 20.54
N PRO A 285 18.64 -19.03 20.13
CA PRO A 285 18.36 -17.92 21.06
C PRO A 285 16.88 -17.91 21.47
N GLU A 286 16.59 -17.46 22.70
CA GLU A 286 15.21 -17.30 23.22
C GLU A 286 14.46 -16.20 22.43
N GLY A 287 13.24 -16.53 21.96
CA GLY A 287 12.39 -15.68 21.13
C GLY A 287 11.75 -16.50 20.01
N LEU A 288 10.44 -16.33 19.79
CA LEU A 288 9.54 -17.08 18.90
C LEU A 288 10.23 -18.12 17.98
N GLN A 289 10.13 -19.40 18.33
CA GLN A 289 10.72 -20.49 17.54
C GLN A 289 10.02 -20.55 16.16
N LYS A 290 10.77 -20.64 15.05
CA LYS A 290 10.20 -20.86 13.71
C LYS A 290 9.26 -22.06 13.77
N ASP A 291 7.97 -21.77 13.64
CA ASP A 291 6.91 -22.74 13.83
C ASP A 291 6.66 -23.43 12.49
N ALA A 292 7.19 -24.65 12.36
CA ALA A 292 7.06 -25.46 11.15
C ALA A 292 5.59 -25.80 10.79
N SER A 293 4.62 -25.48 11.67
CA SER A 293 3.19 -25.63 11.38
C SER A 293 2.59 -24.43 10.63
N ARG A 294 3.36 -23.38 10.33
CA ARG A 294 2.90 -22.15 9.66
C ARG A 294 3.75 -21.80 8.45
N MET A 295 3.08 -21.21 7.46
CA MET A 295 3.71 -20.67 6.26
C MET A 295 3.29 -19.21 6.08
N ASP A 296 4.27 -18.31 6.14
CA ASP A 296 4.04 -16.88 5.89
C ASP A 296 3.69 -16.66 4.40
N VAL A 297 2.64 -15.90 4.15
CA VAL A 297 2.06 -15.66 2.81
C VAL A 297 1.87 -14.19 2.50
N ALA A 298 1.92 -13.28 3.48
CA ALA A 298 1.98 -11.85 3.21
C ALA A 298 2.82 -11.13 4.26
N VAL A 299 3.35 -9.95 3.92
CA VAL A 299 4.05 -9.07 4.85
C VAL A 299 3.73 -7.61 4.56
N PHE A 300 3.56 -6.82 5.62
CA PHE A 300 3.39 -5.37 5.61
C PHE A 300 4.65 -4.74 6.21
N LEU A 301 5.32 -3.89 5.45
CA LEU A 301 6.65 -3.36 5.76
C LEU A 301 6.60 -1.83 5.89
N HIS A 302 7.05 -1.31 7.02
CA HIS A 302 7.35 0.11 7.21
C HIS A 302 8.82 0.42 6.90
N VAL A 303 9.16 1.70 6.72
CA VAL A 303 10.56 2.14 6.66
C VAL A 303 11.02 2.45 8.07
N ASP A 304 11.93 1.65 8.63
CA ASP A 304 12.47 1.86 9.97
C ASP A 304 13.34 3.13 10.01
N ARG A 305 12.85 4.14 10.75
CA ARG A 305 13.54 5.42 11.00
C ARG A 305 13.89 5.60 12.48
N GLY A 306 14.00 4.50 13.24
CA GLY A 306 14.30 4.56 14.66
C GLY A 306 13.11 5.07 15.46
N ASP A 307 13.30 6.16 16.20
CA ASP A 307 12.25 6.75 17.05
C ASP A 307 11.20 7.55 16.26
N ASP A 308 11.52 7.97 15.02
CA ASP A 308 10.62 8.76 14.18
C ASP A 308 9.38 7.92 13.79
N PRO A 309 8.15 8.36 14.13
CA PRO A 309 6.94 7.65 13.74
C PRO A 309 6.76 7.65 12.22
N VAL A 310 6.46 6.48 11.67
CA VAL A 310 6.21 6.25 10.24
C VAL A 310 4.88 5.55 10.04
N ASP A 311 4.33 5.61 8.83
CA ASP A 311 3.12 4.87 8.49
C ASP A 311 3.34 3.38 8.77
N HIS A 312 2.31 2.71 9.29
CA HIS A 312 2.29 1.27 9.58
C HIS A 312 2.91 0.41 8.49
N HIS A 313 2.68 0.77 7.23
CA HIS A 313 3.41 0.20 6.12
C HIS A 313 3.50 1.20 4.97
N THR A 314 4.56 1.05 4.18
CA THR A 314 4.74 1.75 2.91
C THR A 314 4.96 0.78 1.74
N PHE A 315 5.13 -0.49 2.06
CA PHE A 315 5.28 -1.56 1.09
C PHE A 315 4.66 -2.84 1.64
N PHE A 316 3.97 -3.60 0.80
CA PHE A 316 3.51 -4.93 1.17
C PHE A 316 3.73 -5.91 0.01
N MET A 317 3.75 -7.20 0.33
CA MET A 317 3.67 -8.24 -0.70
C MET A 317 2.88 -9.43 -0.20
N SER A 318 2.26 -10.15 -1.13
CA SER A 318 1.54 -11.39 -0.88
C SER A 318 1.95 -12.48 -1.85
N MET A 319 1.98 -13.73 -1.37
CA MET A 319 2.24 -14.91 -2.17
C MET A 319 1.07 -15.18 -3.12
N ASN A 320 1.36 -15.38 -4.40
CA ASN A 320 0.39 -15.65 -5.44
C ASN A 320 1.01 -16.53 -6.54
N LYS A 321 0.17 -17.10 -7.41
CA LYS A 321 0.54 -17.89 -8.58
C LYS A 321 1.24 -17.06 -9.66
N ALA A 322 0.96 -15.77 -9.72
CA ALA A 322 1.53 -14.83 -10.68
C ALA A 322 2.24 -13.67 -9.98
N SER A 323 3.24 -13.13 -10.68
CA SER A 323 4.00 -11.95 -10.25
C SER A 323 3.41 -10.71 -10.92
N HIS A 324 2.78 -9.82 -10.15
CA HIS A 324 2.30 -8.52 -10.63
C HIS A 324 2.28 -7.47 -9.52
N VAL A 325 2.17 -6.20 -9.90
CA VAL A 325 1.82 -5.15 -8.94
C VAL A 325 0.37 -5.34 -8.50
N HIS A 326 0.13 -5.31 -7.20
CA HIS A 326 -1.21 -5.43 -6.64
C HIS A 326 -1.91 -4.08 -6.72
N HIS A 327 -1.47 -3.08 -5.95
CA HIS A 327 -2.03 -1.73 -5.97
C HIS A 327 -1.00 -0.68 -5.52
N CYS A 328 -1.35 0.60 -5.70
CA CYS A 328 -0.71 1.74 -5.04
C CYS A 328 -1.77 2.60 -4.36
N SER A 329 -1.40 3.22 -3.24
CA SER A 329 -2.34 3.83 -2.31
C SER A 329 -1.95 5.23 -1.89
N PHE A 330 -2.92 6.14 -1.91
CA PHE A 330 -2.72 7.58 -1.77
C PHE A 330 -3.51 8.13 -0.60
N GLU A 331 -2.83 8.87 0.28
CA GLU A 331 -3.46 9.44 1.46
C GLU A 331 -4.37 10.60 1.08
N VAL A 332 -5.57 10.63 1.64
CA VAL A 332 -6.52 11.73 1.59
C VAL A 332 -6.80 12.24 3.00
N HIS A 333 -7.40 13.43 3.09
CA HIS A 333 -7.39 14.21 4.33
C HIS A 333 -8.18 13.60 5.50
N ASP A 334 -9.38 13.09 5.24
CA ASP A 334 -10.23 12.47 6.26
C ASP A 334 -11.33 11.58 5.65
N TYR A 335 -12.07 10.90 6.53
CA TYR A 335 -13.17 10.01 6.16
C TYR A 335 -14.27 10.69 5.32
N ASP A 336 -14.69 11.91 5.68
CA ASP A 336 -15.75 12.62 4.95
C ASP A 336 -15.29 12.94 3.52
N THR A 337 -14.05 13.41 3.35
CA THR A 337 -13.46 13.69 2.04
C THR A 337 -13.30 12.44 1.19
N GLN A 338 -12.89 11.31 1.77
CA GLN A 338 -12.80 10.03 1.05
C GLN A 338 -14.18 9.57 0.57
N HIS A 339 -15.20 9.66 1.42
CA HIS A 339 -16.56 9.27 1.05
C HIS A 339 -17.13 10.16 -0.07
N LEU A 340 -16.86 11.46 -0.05
CA LEU A 340 -17.24 12.37 -1.13
C LEU A 340 -16.47 12.08 -2.42
N GLY A 341 -15.18 11.74 -2.31
CA GLY A 341 -14.36 11.29 -3.44
C GLY A 341 -14.90 10.02 -4.09
N HIS A 342 -15.33 9.05 -3.29
CA HIS A 342 -15.99 7.84 -3.78
C HIS A 342 -17.25 8.16 -4.58
N GLN A 343 -18.13 9.01 -4.02
CA GLN A 343 -19.35 9.44 -4.72
C GLN A 343 -19.03 10.20 -6.01
N TRP A 344 -17.98 11.03 -5.99
CA TRP A 344 -17.50 11.74 -7.17
C TRP A 344 -17.06 10.75 -8.26
N LEU A 345 -16.19 9.80 -7.94
CA LEU A 345 -15.70 8.80 -8.89
C LEU A 345 -16.85 7.92 -9.42
N ALA A 346 -17.77 7.50 -8.56
CA ALA A 346 -18.97 6.77 -8.95
C ALA A 346 -19.84 7.58 -9.92
N SER A 347 -20.03 8.89 -9.68
CA SER A 347 -20.80 9.77 -10.57
C SER A 347 -20.17 9.95 -11.95
N LYS A 348 -18.86 9.71 -12.06
CA LYS A 348 -18.11 9.69 -13.33
C LYS A 348 -18.11 8.33 -14.02
N ASN A 349 -18.79 7.32 -13.46
CA ASN A 349 -18.85 5.95 -13.94
C ASN A 349 -17.48 5.24 -13.96
N TYR A 350 -16.57 5.58 -13.05
CA TYR A 350 -15.40 4.75 -12.82
C TYR A 350 -15.80 3.43 -12.14
N THR A 351 -14.95 2.41 -12.26
CA THR A 351 -15.24 1.08 -11.71
C THR A 351 -14.59 0.94 -10.34
N SER A 352 -15.41 0.85 -9.30
CA SER A 352 -14.95 0.50 -7.96
C SER A 352 -14.48 -0.96 -7.93
N VAL A 353 -13.41 -1.19 -7.17
CA VAL A 353 -12.82 -2.52 -6.97
C VAL A 353 -13.48 -3.23 -5.80
N TRP A 354 -13.58 -2.55 -4.66
CA TRP A 354 -14.10 -3.12 -3.41
C TRP A 354 -15.08 -2.16 -2.73
N GLY A 355 -14.78 -0.86 -2.72
CA GLY A 355 -15.58 0.18 -2.06
C GLY A 355 -14.97 0.62 -0.72
N ILE A 356 -15.70 1.42 0.05
CA ILE A 356 -15.17 2.01 1.28
C ILE A 356 -15.25 1.03 2.45
N GLY A 357 -14.13 0.80 3.11
CA GLY A 357 -14.05 0.01 4.32
C GLY A 357 -12.95 0.50 5.26
N ARG A 358 -12.70 -0.26 6.33
CA ARG A 358 -11.56 -0.06 7.23
C ARG A 358 -10.78 -1.36 7.36
N HIS A 359 -9.48 -1.29 7.11
CA HIS A 359 -8.56 -2.40 7.31
C HIS A 359 -8.37 -2.71 8.79
N ILE A 360 -8.16 -3.99 9.09
CA ILE A 360 -7.69 -4.41 10.42
C ILE A 360 -6.22 -4.00 10.59
N LEU A 361 -5.38 -4.29 9.58
CA LEU A 361 -3.95 -3.97 9.59
C LEU A 361 -3.74 -2.49 9.26
N GLY A 362 -3.00 -1.78 10.12
CA GLY A 362 -2.74 -0.35 10.01
C GLY A 362 -3.97 0.55 10.11
N SER A 363 -5.15 0.00 10.43
CA SER A 363 -6.41 0.71 10.66
C SER A 363 -6.90 1.62 9.52
N GLN A 364 -6.27 1.59 8.34
CA GLN A 364 -6.56 2.51 7.24
C GLN A 364 -8.01 2.36 6.75
N ILE A 365 -8.68 3.50 6.54
CA ILE A 365 -9.93 3.53 5.79
C ILE A 365 -9.56 3.46 4.31
N PHE A 366 -10.02 2.45 3.59
CA PHE A 366 -9.67 2.22 2.19
C PHE A 366 -10.80 2.58 1.23
N ASP A 367 -10.47 2.88 -0.03
CA ASP A 367 -11.40 2.93 -1.17
C ASP A 367 -10.65 2.61 -2.47
N TYR A 368 -10.94 1.45 -3.05
CA TYR A 368 -10.21 0.91 -4.21
C TYR A 368 -10.94 1.14 -5.53
N TRP A 369 -10.18 1.50 -6.56
CA TRP A 369 -10.66 1.77 -7.92
C TRP A 369 -9.75 1.15 -8.98
N TRP A 370 -10.32 0.85 -10.14
CA TRP A 370 -9.54 0.55 -11.34
C TRP A 370 -9.19 1.85 -12.08
N ASP A 371 -7.90 2.04 -12.38
CA ASP A 371 -7.48 3.08 -13.32
C ASP A 371 -7.85 2.71 -14.77
N THR A 372 -7.58 3.62 -15.70
CA THR A 372 -7.97 3.48 -17.12
C THR A 372 -7.23 2.37 -17.87
N THR A 373 -6.23 1.74 -17.25
CA THR A 373 -5.47 0.62 -17.79
C THR A 373 -5.59 -0.65 -16.93
N GLY A 374 -6.47 -0.64 -15.93
CA GLY A 374 -6.67 -1.75 -15.00
C GLY A 374 -5.50 -1.94 -14.02
N ASN A 375 -4.82 -0.88 -13.60
CA ASN A 375 -4.07 -0.93 -12.34
C ASN A 375 -5.05 -0.60 -11.20
N MET A 376 -4.90 -1.31 -10.08
CA MET A 376 -5.66 -1.00 -8.88
C MET A 376 -5.00 0.19 -8.17
N ILE A 377 -5.81 1.17 -7.80
CA ILE A 377 -5.40 2.35 -7.05
C ILE A 377 -6.33 2.56 -5.87
N GLU A 378 -5.77 3.00 -4.75
CA GLU A 378 -6.48 3.14 -3.49
C GLU A 378 -6.39 4.57 -2.97
N HIS A 379 -7.50 5.10 -2.45
CA HIS A 379 -7.48 6.19 -1.48
C HIS A 379 -7.44 5.60 -0.08
N TYR A 380 -6.60 6.15 0.79
CA TYR A 380 -6.64 5.82 2.20
C TYR A 380 -6.66 7.05 3.11
N ALA A 381 -7.19 6.89 4.31
CA ALA A 381 -7.11 7.86 5.40
C ALA A 381 -6.99 7.13 6.74
N ASP A 382 -6.56 7.86 7.79
CA ASP A 382 -6.62 7.39 9.19
C ASP A 382 -5.83 6.08 9.44
N GLY A 383 -4.53 6.10 9.10
CA GLY A 383 -3.62 4.98 9.31
C GLY A 383 -2.82 5.06 10.62
N ASP A 384 -2.47 3.90 11.17
CA ASP A 384 -1.62 3.80 12.37
C ASP A 384 -0.17 4.22 12.08
N LEU A 385 0.50 4.70 13.13
CA LEU A 385 1.92 5.03 13.10
C LEU A 385 2.71 4.06 13.98
N VAL A 386 3.86 3.62 13.48
CA VAL A 386 4.77 2.66 14.13
C VAL A 386 6.19 3.22 14.20
N ASN A 387 7.03 2.61 15.02
CA ASN A 387 8.46 2.94 15.09
C ASN A 387 9.29 1.71 15.49
N LYS A 388 10.58 1.89 15.81
CA LYS A 388 11.48 0.78 16.19
C LYS A 388 11.03 -0.07 17.39
N ASP A 389 10.14 0.45 18.23
CA ASP A 389 9.67 -0.22 19.44
C ASP A 389 8.41 -1.07 19.17
N THR A 390 7.81 -0.92 17.99
CA THR A 390 6.70 -1.77 17.53
C THR A 390 7.21 -3.18 17.22
N PRO A 391 6.66 -4.24 17.86
CA PRO A 391 7.00 -5.62 17.55
C PRO A 391 6.57 -6.04 16.14
N VAL A 392 7.25 -7.06 15.61
CA VAL A 392 6.78 -7.81 14.44
C VAL A 392 5.63 -8.71 14.88
N ALA A 393 4.47 -8.61 14.25
CA ALA A 393 3.29 -9.41 14.54
C ALA A 393 3.07 -10.51 13.49
N TRP A 394 2.45 -11.62 13.89
CA TRP A 394 1.98 -12.67 12.97
C TRP A 394 0.49 -12.91 13.18
N ASN A 395 -0.30 -12.71 12.13
CA ASN A 395 -1.75 -12.89 12.14
C ASN A 395 -2.20 -13.93 11.10
N ASN A 396 -3.38 -14.52 11.29
CA ASN A 396 -3.93 -15.47 10.32
C ASN A 396 -4.28 -14.74 9.01
N ALA A 397 -3.88 -15.32 7.88
CA ALA A 397 -4.37 -14.91 6.58
C ALA A 397 -5.81 -15.39 6.37
N GLY A 398 -6.64 -14.53 5.77
CA GLY A 398 -8.00 -14.87 5.37
C GLY A 398 -8.76 -13.61 4.97
N ASP A 399 -9.82 -13.75 4.17
CA ASP A 399 -10.63 -12.60 3.76
C ASP A 399 -11.21 -11.83 4.97
N GLU A 400 -11.47 -12.55 6.06
CA GLU A 400 -11.94 -12.03 7.35
C GLU A 400 -10.91 -11.15 8.06
N SER A 401 -9.60 -11.36 7.84
CA SER A 401 -8.55 -10.57 8.49
C SER A 401 -8.19 -9.28 7.74
N LEU A 402 -8.86 -8.99 6.62
CA LEU A 402 -8.56 -7.79 5.83
C LEU A 402 -9.31 -6.55 6.29
N ALA A 403 -10.56 -6.66 6.78
CA ALA A 403 -11.39 -5.48 7.04
C ALA A 403 -12.29 -5.63 8.29
N VAL A 404 -12.30 -4.59 9.13
CA VAL A 404 -13.22 -4.44 10.27
C VAL A 404 -14.65 -4.23 9.79
N TRP A 405 -14.82 -3.37 8.79
CA TRP A 405 -16.11 -3.09 8.15
C TRP A 405 -15.91 -2.64 6.71
N GLY A 406 -16.94 -2.79 5.89
CA GLY A 406 -16.93 -2.48 4.45
C GLY A 406 -17.73 -3.53 3.67
N PRO A 407 -17.84 -3.37 2.33
CA PRO A 407 -18.41 -4.39 1.45
C PRO A 407 -17.67 -5.72 1.55
N GLU A 408 -18.26 -6.80 1.05
CA GLU A 408 -17.60 -8.09 0.93
C GLU A 408 -16.38 -8.01 0.02
N VAL A 409 -15.27 -8.61 0.48
CA VAL A 409 -14.03 -8.69 -0.29
C VAL A 409 -14.36 -9.39 -1.62
N PRO A 410 -14.08 -8.79 -2.78
CA PRO A 410 -14.19 -9.49 -4.06
C PRO A 410 -13.22 -10.67 -4.07
N LYS A 411 -13.67 -11.84 -4.54
CA LYS A 411 -12.85 -13.07 -4.55
C LYS A 411 -11.53 -12.93 -5.32
N TRP A 412 -11.52 -12.05 -6.32
CA TRP A 412 -10.37 -11.75 -7.17
C TRP A 412 -9.45 -10.66 -6.61
N PHE A 413 -9.76 -10.07 -5.44
CA PHE A 413 -9.05 -8.90 -4.93
C PHE A 413 -7.55 -9.16 -4.72
N LEU A 414 -7.21 -10.32 -4.17
CA LEU A 414 -5.82 -10.74 -3.93
C LEU A 414 -5.20 -11.52 -5.11
N GLU A 415 -5.95 -11.76 -6.20
CA GLU A 415 -5.54 -12.61 -7.32
C GLU A 415 -4.54 -11.97 -8.30
#